data_AF-A0A8V0X6J7-F1
#
_entry.id   AF-A0A8V0X6J7-F1
#
_cell.length_a   1.000
_cell.length_b   1.000
_cell.length_c   1.000
_cell.angle_alpha   90.00
_cell.angle_beta   90.00
_cell.angle_gamma   90.00
#
_symmetry.space_group_name_H-M   'P 1'
#
loop_
_entity.id
_entity.type
_entity.pdbx_description
1 polymer ?
#
loop_
_entity_poly.entity_id
_entity_poly.type
_entity_poly.pdbx_seq_one_letter_code
_entity_poly.pdbx_strand_id
1 'polypeptide(L)'
;MAIFAPGGRGGKPTLQNGTKWGIGMKSSFVFLLLMSGVVVNIEPTPEALLYPYGLDKGDSKNPKLDDGTSKRVVLSVPFSFYGKEYETLYVNNNGVISFDTPVKQYTPDPFPLADGRPFVAPYWGDVDNVLGGEIFYRQTTDPALLKLITQHINQYFPSIPFTATWAFVATWDHVAYYDSRSNKGNTFQAALTTNTKTSFVILNYKDIQWTTGVASGGDPKTGLGGTPAHAGFNSGDETNYYNIPGSRTDAIINITTTSNVNVPGRWVFQVNELELIGVPTEVPHAAADKRCWL
;
A
#
# COMPACT_ATOMS: atom_id res chain seq x y z
N MET A 1 -11.95 -71.73 36.79
CA MET A 1 -12.38 -73.12 37.02
C MET A 1 -13.79 -73.28 36.47
N ALA A 2 -14.00 -74.39 35.77
CA ALA A 2 -15.18 -74.75 34.99
C ALA A 2 -16.49 -74.81 35.81
N ILE A 3 -17.60 -74.28 35.27
CA ILE A 3 -18.76 -74.94 34.61
C ILE A 3 -19.75 -75.68 35.55
N PHE A 4 -21.04 -75.37 35.34
CA PHE A 4 -22.29 -76.18 35.42
C PHE A 4 -23.38 -75.77 36.44
N ALA A 5 -24.57 -75.55 35.86
CA ALA A 5 -25.92 -75.24 36.39
C ALA A 5 -26.59 -76.51 37.03
N PRO A 6 -27.92 -76.69 37.29
CA PRO A 6 -29.13 -75.95 36.80
C PRO A 6 -30.39 -75.91 37.73
N GLY A 7 -31.50 -75.37 37.19
CA GLY A 7 -32.91 -75.66 37.59
C GLY A 7 -33.78 -74.40 37.57
N GLY A 8 -34.66 -74.14 36.59
CA GLY A 8 -35.95 -74.81 36.30
C GLY A 8 -37.09 -74.03 37.02
N ARG A 9 -38.30 -73.73 36.52
CA ARG A 9 -39.13 -74.12 35.37
C ARG A 9 -40.29 -73.10 35.25
N GLY A 10 -40.91 -73.06 34.07
CA GLY A 10 -42.26 -72.53 33.80
C GLY A 10 -42.33 -72.01 32.36
N GLY A 11 -42.58 -72.84 31.34
CA GLY A 11 -43.87 -73.45 30.97
C GLY A 11 -44.39 -72.68 29.74
N LYS A 12 -44.10 -73.12 28.49
CA LYS A 12 -44.88 -74.02 27.59
C LYS A 12 -46.14 -73.34 26.95
N PRO A 13 -46.62 -73.74 25.74
CA PRO A 13 -46.08 -73.31 24.45
C PRO A 13 -47.15 -72.99 23.35
N THR A 14 -46.68 -72.54 22.16
CA THR A 14 -47.21 -72.83 20.79
C THR A 14 -48.61 -72.30 20.37
N LEU A 15 -48.91 -71.84 19.15
CA LEU A 15 -48.57 -72.32 17.79
C LEU A 15 -48.86 -71.22 16.72
N GLN A 16 -48.03 -71.23 15.67
CA GLN A 16 -48.29 -71.03 14.22
C GLN A 16 -48.90 -69.75 13.60
N ASN A 17 -48.09 -69.22 12.66
CA ASN A 17 -48.35 -68.84 11.25
C ASN A 17 -49.69 -68.21 10.85
N GLY A 18 -49.59 -67.05 10.20
CA GLY A 18 -50.64 -66.54 9.31
C GLY A 18 -50.48 -65.07 8.95
N THR A 19 -49.81 -64.79 7.84
CA THR A 19 -49.71 -63.46 7.22
C THR A 19 -51.07 -63.00 6.67
N LYS A 20 -51.45 -61.72 6.84
CA LYS A 20 -51.89 -60.78 5.77
C LYS A 20 -52.59 -59.51 6.31
N TRP A 21 -52.07 -58.37 5.83
CA TRP A 21 -52.68 -57.09 5.45
C TRP A 21 -53.83 -56.45 6.25
N GLY A 22 -53.55 -55.25 6.77
CA GLY A 22 -54.53 -54.24 7.14
C GLY A 22 -53.88 -52.86 7.15
N ILE A 23 -54.23 -52.04 6.15
CA ILE A 23 -53.76 -50.66 5.94
C ILE A 23 -54.31 -49.78 7.06
N GLY A 24 -53.42 -49.15 7.82
CA GLY A 24 -53.75 -48.09 8.78
C GLY A 24 -53.01 -46.81 8.42
N MET A 25 -53.72 -45.89 7.76
CA MET A 25 -53.26 -44.52 7.51
C MET A 25 -52.97 -43.81 8.83
N LYS A 26 -51.71 -43.41 9.04
CA LYS A 26 -51.36 -42.28 9.91
C LYS A 26 -50.60 -41.27 9.07
N SER A 27 -51.25 -40.15 8.77
CA SER A 27 -50.62 -39.00 8.14
C SER A 27 -49.54 -38.45 9.06
N SER A 28 -48.28 -38.56 8.64
CA SER A 28 -47.21 -37.70 9.12
C SER A 28 -46.80 -36.81 7.96
N PHE A 29 -47.15 -35.53 8.06
CA PHE A 29 -46.67 -34.49 7.15
C PHE A 29 -45.17 -34.31 7.38
N VAL A 30 -44.36 -34.72 6.41
CA VAL A 30 -42.95 -34.29 6.33
C VAL A 30 -42.96 -32.90 5.69
N PHE A 31 -42.77 -31.86 6.49
CA PHE A 31 -42.43 -30.54 5.97
C PHE A 31 -40.95 -30.56 5.58
N LEU A 32 -40.66 -30.69 4.30
CA LEU A 32 -39.31 -30.46 3.78
C LEU A 32 -39.13 -28.94 3.67
N LEU A 33 -38.45 -28.33 4.65
CA LEU A 33 -37.98 -26.95 4.52
C LEU A 33 -36.84 -26.94 3.51
N LEU A 34 -37.14 -26.56 2.27
CA LEU A 34 -36.13 -26.15 1.30
C LEU A 34 -35.54 -24.82 1.77
N MET A 35 -34.43 -24.89 2.50
CA MET A 35 -33.55 -23.76 2.70
C MET A 35 -32.95 -23.41 1.33
N SER A 36 -33.59 -22.50 0.60
CA SER A 36 -32.96 -21.84 -0.54
C SER A 36 -31.80 -20.99 0.01
N GLY A 37 -30.64 -21.60 0.15
CA GLY A 37 -29.40 -20.88 0.41
C GLY A 37 -29.16 -19.97 -0.78
N VAL A 38 -29.45 -18.68 -0.61
CA VAL A 38 -28.93 -17.67 -1.52
C VAL A 38 -27.43 -17.66 -1.29
N VAL A 39 -26.69 -18.33 -2.16
CA VAL A 39 -25.25 -18.11 -2.28
C VAL A 39 -25.11 -16.71 -2.87
N VAL A 40 -24.99 -15.72 -2.00
CA VAL A 40 -24.55 -14.40 -2.44
C VAL A 40 -23.07 -14.58 -2.78
N ASN A 41 -22.78 -14.71 -4.07
CA ASN A 41 -21.42 -14.46 -4.55
C ASN A 41 -21.16 -12.98 -4.31
N ILE A 42 -20.63 -12.68 -3.12
CA ILE A 42 -20.00 -11.39 -2.86
C ILE A 42 -18.71 -11.47 -3.65
N GLU A 43 -18.72 -10.97 -4.89
CA GLU A 43 -17.47 -10.65 -5.54
C GLU A 43 -16.74 -9.67 -4.62
N PRO A 44 -15.50 -9.95 -4.19
CA PRO A 44 -14.75 -9.00 -3.40
C PRO A 44 -14.69 -7.69 -4.20
N THR A 45 -15.25 -6.62 -3.64
CA THR A 45 -15.06 -5.28 -4.19
C THR A 45 -13.57 -5.07 -4.41
N PRO A 46 -13.14 -4.59 -5.59
CA PRO A 46 -11.74 -4.27 -5.84
C PRO A 46 -11.25 -3.39 -4.71
N GLU A 47 -10.21 -3.85 -4.01
CA GLU A 47 -9.64 -3.10 -2.90
C GLU A 47 -9.13 -1.75 -3.40
N ALA A 48 -9.45 -0.68 -2.68
CA ALA A 48 -9.02 0.66 -3.08
C ALA A 48 -7.49 0.77 -3.03
N LEU A 49 -6.88 1.31 -4.09
CA LEU A 49 -5.43 1.46 -4.19
C LEU A 49 -4.85 2.35 -3.07
N LEU A 50 -5.55 3.42 -2.71
CA LEU A 50 -5.13 4.35 -1.66
C LEU A 50 -5.69 3.92 -0.31
N TYR A 51 -4.87 3.96 0.73
CA TYR A 51 -5.37 3.89 2.11
C TYR A 51 -6.24 5.10 2.41
N PRO A 52 -7.25 4.98 3.29
CA PRO A 52 -8.14 6.09 3.64
C PRO A 52 -7.36 7.33 4.08
N TYR A 53 -7.74 8.50 3.59
CA TYR A 53 -7.11 9.79 3.90
C TYR A 53 -8.18 10.89 3.90
N GLY A 54 -7.81 12.07 4.40
CA GLY A 54 -8.68 13.23 4.51
C GLY A 54 -9.01 13.61 5.95
N LEU A 55 -9.63 14.79 6.11
CA LEU A 55 -9.97 15.35 7.42
C LEU A 55 -10.99 14.46 8.18
N ASP A 56 -11.86 13.75 7.47
CA ASP A 56 -12.81 12.79 8.04
C ASP A 56 -12.12 11.53 8.61
N LYS A 57 -10.86 11.29 8.22
CA LYS A 57 -10.00 10.25 8.79
C LYS A 57 -9.06 10.78 9.88
N GLY A 58 -9.20 12.06 10.24
CA GLY A 58 -8.37 12.72 11.25
C GLY A 58 -7.01 13.20 10.73
N ASP A 59 -6.85 13.36 9.41
CA ASP A 59 -5.60 13.87 8.85
C ASP A 59 -5.36 15.33 9.22
N SER A 60 -4.10 15.64 9.47
CA SER A 60 -3.61 17.02 9.35
C SER A 60 -3.47 17.39 7.88
N LYS A 61 -3.50 18.69 7.60
CA LYS A 61 -3.33 19.24 6.26
C LYS A 61 -2.16 20.20 6.22
N ASN A 62 -1.31 20.10 5.19
CA ASN A 62 -0.24 21.06 4.98
C ASN A 62 -0.77 22.45 4.61
N PRO A 63 0.03 23.52 4.81
CA PRO A 63 -0.35 24.85 4.36
C PRO A 63 -0.47 24.90 2.83
N LYS A 64 -1.35 25.79 2.36
CA LYS A 64 -1.39 26.25 0.96
C LYS A 64 -0.22 27.20 0.72
N LEU A 65 0.88 26.65 0.24
CA LEU A 65 2.15 27.33 0.06
C LEU A 65 3.00 26.49 -0.88
N ASP A 66 3.53 27.08 -1.95
CA ASP A 66 4.39 26.45 -2.96
C ASP A 66 5.45 25.49 -2.37
N ASP A 67 6.58 26.01 -1.89
CA ASP A 67 7.60 25.24 -1.16
C ASP A 67 7.25 24.98 0.32
N GLY A 68 5.98 24.69 0.59
CA GLY A 68 5.45 24.46 1.94
C GLY A 68 5.90 23.14 2.56
N THR A 69 5.80 23.05 3.87
CA THR A 69 6.06 21.82 4.63
C THR A 69 5.16 21.75 5.86
N SER A 70 4.96 20.54 6.37
CA SER A 70 4.34 20.32 7.67
C SER A 70 5.16 20.93 8.80
N LYS A 71 4.53 21.11 9.97
CA LYS A 71 5.29 21.18 11.23
C LYS A 71 6.04 19.86 11.46
N ARG A 72 7.07 19.88 12.30
CA ARG A 72 7.77 18.66 12.74
C ARG A 72 6.76 17.69 13.36
N VAL A 73 6.70 16.47 12.82
CA VAL A 73 5.89 15.39 13.39
C VAL A 73 6.78 14.55 14.27
N VAL A 74 6.42 14.42 15.55
CA VAL A 74 7.07 13.48 16.48
C VAL A 74 6.33 12.14 16.38
N LEU A 75 7.06 11.06 16.10
CA LEU A 75 6.50 9.74 15.91
C LEU A 75 6.21 9.08 17.26
N SER A 76 5.03 8.47 17.40
CA SER A 76 4.68 7.70 18.60
C SER A 76 5.41 6.35 18.67
N VAL A 77 5.91 5.88 17.54
CA VAL A 77 6.77 4.70 17.40
C VAL A 77 7.92 5.08 16.47
N PRO A 78 9.20 4.90 16.86
CA PRO A 78 10.32 5.14 15.97
C PRO A 78 10.22 4.34 14.68
N PHE A 79 10.64 4.93 13.56
CA PHE A 79 10.65 4.27 12.27
C PHE A 79 12.09 3.96 11.86
N SER A 80 12.41 2.67 11.70
CA SER A 80 13.72 2.25 11.21
C SER A 80 13.78 2.35 9.68
N PHE A 81 14.79 3.06 9.17
CA PHE A 81 15.05 3.25 7.74
C PHE A 81 16.57 3.14 7.51
N TYR A 82 16.97 2.13 6.73
CA TYR A 82 18.36 1.75 6.46
C TYR A 82 19.25 1.63 7.70
N GLY A 83 18.81 0.84 8.68
CA GLY A 83 19.55 0.60 9.91
C GLY A 83 19.60 1.77 10.90
N LYS A 84 19.01 2.93 10.57
CA LYS A 84 18.86 4.07 11.49
C LYS A 84 17.41 4.23 11.94
N GLU A 85 17.22 4.52 13.23
CA GLU A 85 15.91 4.87 13.77
C GLU A 85 15.68 6.38 13.70
N TYR A 86 14.46 6.74 13.29
CA TYR A 86 14.01 8.12 13.22
C TYR A 86 12.81 8.33 14.14
N GLU A 87 12.85 9.42 14.90
CA GLU A 87 11.78 9.80 15.83
C GLU A 87 10.93 10.95 15.30
N THR A 88 11.39 11.60 14.22
CA THR A 88 10.68 12.74 13.64
C THR A 88 10.72 12.73 12.12
N LEU A 89 9.66 13.28 11.52
CA LEU A 89 9.58 13.50 10.07
C LEU A 89 8.90 14.81 9.73
N TYR A 90 8.99 15.16 8.45
CA TYR A 90 8.30 16.26 7.80
C TYR A 90 7.62 15.75 6.53
N VAL A 91 6.43 16.27 6.23
CA VAL A 91 5.74 16.07 4.95
C VAL A 91 5.88 17.36 4.15
N ASN A 92 6.65 17.32 3.08
CA ASN A 92 6.93 18.46 2.23
C ASN A 92 5.93 18.53 1.05
N ASN A 93 5.62 19.75 0.59
CA ASN A 93 4.63 19.95 -0.46
C ASN A 93 5.07 19.38 -1.81
N ASN A 94 6.37 19.44 -2.12
CA ASN A 94 7.02 18.90 -3.30
C ASN A 94 7.13 17.37 -3.32
N GLY A 95 6.32 16.64 -2.55
CA GLY A 95 6.20 15.18 -2.70
C GLY A 95 7.30 14.36 -2.00
N VAL A 96 7.77 14.84 -0.85
CA VAL A 96 8.82 14.19 -0.03
C VAL A 96 8.37 14.02 1.42
N ILE A 97 8.73 12.87 2.02
CA ILE A 97 8.73 12.66 3.47
C ILE A 97 10.17 12.55 3.93
N SER A 98 10.67 13.57 4.64
CA SER A 98 12.05 13.60 5.12
C SER A 98 12.13 13.35 6.62
N PHE A 99 13.19 12.68 7.06
CA PHE A 99 13.42 12.41 8.47
C PHE A 99 14.38 13.45 9.08
N ASP A 100 14.10 13.83 10.33
CA ASP A 100 14.85 14.81 11.17
C ASP A 100 14.92 16.25 10.64
N THR A 101 15.01 16.46 9.32
CA THR A 101 15.22 17.77 8.70
C THR A 101 14.20 18.03 7.59
N PRO A 102 13.67 19.26 7.44
CA PRO A 102 12.77 19.60 6.35
C PRO A 102 13.55 19.77 5.04
N VAL A 103 12.93 19.38 3.93
CA VAL A 103 13.40 19.63 2.56
C VAL A 103 12.69 20.87 2.00
N LYS A 104 13.40 21.70 1.25
CA LYS A 104 12.86 22.91 0.59
C LYS A 104 13.07 22.92 -0.93
N GLN A 105 13.81 21.94 -1.44
CA GLN A 105 14.16 21.86 -2.83
C GLN A 105 12.97 21.35 -3.64
N TYR A 106 12.68 22.02 -4.75
CA TYR A 106 11.59 21.69 -5.67
C TYR A 106 12.06 20.89 -6.89
N THR A 107 13.22 21.25 -7.46
CA THR A 107 13.83 20.49 -8.56
C THR A 107 14.55 19.25 -8.00
N PRO A 108 14.21 18.04 -8.47
CA PRO A 108 14.81 16.84 -7.94
C PRO A 108 16.22 16.59 -8.45
N ASP A 109 17.14 16.39 -7.50
CA ASP A 109 18.49 15.89 -7.75
C ASP A 109 18.48 14.36 -7.97
N PRO A 110 19.47 13.81 -8.71
CA PRO A 110 19.60 12.37 -8.86
C PRO A 110 20.07 11.73 -7.55
N PHE A 111 19.66 10.50 -7.29
CA PHE A 111 20.15 9.72 -6.15
C PHE A 111 21.44 8.98 -6.53
N PRO A 112 22.34 8.75 -5.56
CA PRO A 112 22.25 9.13 -4.15
C PRO A 112 22.46 10.64 -3.95
N LEU A 113 21.80 11.23 -2.95
CA LEU A 113 22.07 12.63 -2.59
C LEU A 113 23.31 12.72 -1.72
N ALA A 114 24.25 13.57 -2.14
CA ALA A 114 25.50 13.85 -1.43
C ALA A 114 25.33 14.80 -0.22
N ASP A 115 24.11 15.15 0.17
CA ASP A 115 23.83 16.09 1.26
C ASP A 115 23.41 15.41 2.57
N GLY A 116 23.45 14.07 2.59
CA GLY A 116 23.21 13.25 3.77
C GLY A 116 21.75 13.20 4.24
N ARG A 117 20.79 13.70 3.46
CA ARG A 117 19.38 13.75 3.89
C ARG A 117 18.65 12.44 3.63
N PRO A 118 18.14 11.77 4.68
CA PRO A 118 17.31 10.59 4.53
C PRO A 118 15.87 11.01 4.21
N PHE A 119 15.33 10.49 3.12
CA PHE A 119 13.91 10.70 2.81
C PHE A 119 13.32 9.65 1.88
N VAL A 120 11.99 9.56 1.94
CA VAL A 120 11.16 8.87 0.97
C VAL A 120 10.57 9.91 0.02
N ALA A 121 10.74 9.71 -1.28
CA ALA A 121 10.16 10.55 -2.33
C ALA A 121 9.10 9.74 -3.09
N PRO A 122 7.85 9.71 -2.62
CA PRO A 122 6.76 9.13 -3.40
C PRO A 122 6.73 9.72 -4.82
N TYR A 123 6.83 11.05 -4.93
CA TYR A 123 6.89 11.76 -6.21
C TYR A 123 7.48 13.16 -5.99
N TRP A 124 8.82 13.25 -5.90
CA TRP A 124 9.50 14.52 -5.67
C TRP A 124 9.52 15.38 -6.93
N GLY A 125 8.74 16.45 -6.94
CA GLY A 125 8.69 17.43 -8.01
C GLY A 125 8.11 18.75 -7.52
N ASP A 126 8.24 19.77 -8.35
CA ASP A 126 7.87 21.16 -8.06
C ASP A 126 6.33 21.34 -8.00
N VAL A 127 5.75 21.10 -6.82
CA VAL A 127 4.31 21.08 -6.54
C VAL A 127 3.89 22.45 -6.02
N ASP A 128 2.87 23.03 -6.64
CA ASP A 128 2.22 24.22 -6.11
C ASP A 128 0.78 23.90 -5.69
N ASN A 129 0.61 23.60 -4.41
CA ASN A 129 -0.70 23.30 -3.86
C ASN A 129 -1.59 24.54 -3.70
N VAL A 130 -1.07 25.76 -3.87
CA VAL A 130 -1.86 27.00 -3.93
C VAL A 130 -2.70 27.01 -5.21
N LEU A 131 -2.13 26.53 -6.32
CA LEU A 131 -2.81 26.43 -7.61
C LEU A 131 -3.81 25.27 -7.66
N GLY A 132 -3.56 24.16 -6.94
CA GLY A 132 -4.50 23.05 -6.92
C GLY A 132 -4.09 21.90 -5.99
N GLY A 133 -5.10 21.19 -5.47
CA GLY A 133 -4.92 19.97 -4.70
C GLY A 133 -4.58 20.16 -3.24
N GLU A 134 -4.59 19.09 -2.46
CA GLU A 134 -4.42 19.12 -1.01
C GLU A 134 -3.44 18.06 -0.55
N ILE A 135 -2.80 18.30 0.59
CA ILE A 135 -1.82 17.37 1.14
C ILE A 135 -2.22 17.02 2.56
N PHE A 136 -2.51 15.75 2.77
CA PHE A 136 -3.04 15.19 4.01
C PHE A 136 -2.06 14.21 4.62
N TYR A 137 -1.96 14.20 5.95
CA TYR A 137 -1.10 13.23 6.62
C TYR A 137 -1.56 12.91 8.06
N ARG A 138 -1.30 11.68 8.50
CA ARG A 138 -1.45 11.25 9.89
C ARG A 138 -0.51 10.10 10.22
N GLN A 139 -0.09 10.02 11.49
CA GLN A 139 0.26 8.75 12.10
C GLN A 139 -0.98 8.08 12.68
N THR A 140 -0.99 6.76 12.76
CA THR A 140 -2.16 6.01 13.20
C THR A 140 -1.78 4.68 13.84
N THR A 141 -2.56 4.31 14.85
CA THR A 141 -2.61 2.98 15.46
C THR A 141 -4.01 2.37 15.32
N ASP A 142 -4.82 2.86 14.37
CA ASP A 142 -6.18 2.38 14.12
C ASP A 142 -6.17 0.88 13.76
N PRO A 143 -6.87 0.02 14.51
CA PRO A 143 -6.81 -1.42 14.29
C PRO A 143 -7.29 -1.86 12.92
N ALA A 144 -8.26 -1.17 12.31
CA ALA A 144 -8.80 -1.55 11.02
C ALA A 144 -7.78 -1.29 9.91
N LEU A 145 -7.15 -0.11 9.91
CA LEU A 145 -6.11 0.22 8.94
C LEU A 145 -4.84 -0.60 9.16
N LEU A 146 -4.41 -0.83 10.40
CA LEU A 146 -3.24 -1.67 10.66
C LEU A 146 -3.46 -3.13 10.23
N LYS A 147 -4.67 -3.67 10.42
CA LYS A 147 -5.04 -4.99 9.91
C LYS A 147 -4.97 -5.04 8.39
N LEU A 148 -5.47 -4.01 7.70
CA LEU A 148 -5.41 -3.92 6.24
C LEU A 148 -3.97 -3.88 5.72
N ILE A 149 -3.14 -3.02 6.30
CA ILE A 149 -1.70 -2.93 5.96
C ILE A 149 -1.01 -4.28 6.23
N THR A 150 -1.31 -4.93 7.35
CA THR A 150 -0.78 -6.25 7.69
C THR A 150 -1.14 -7.30 6.64
N GLN A 151 -2.39 -7.33 6.19
CA GLN A 151 -2.85 -8.25 5.14
C GLN A 151 -2.08 -8.03 3.83
N HIS A 152 -1.92 -6.77 3.41
CA HIS A 152 -1.12 -6.43 2.24
C HIS A 152 0.33 -6.88 2.36
N ILE A 153 1.02 -6.53 3.45
CA ILE A 153 2.43 -6.89 3.62
C ILE A 153 2.60 -8.41 3.63
N ASN A 154 1.77 -9.15 4.37
CA ASN A 154 1.87 -10.61 4.43
C ASN A 154 1.50 -11.28 3.09
N GLN A 155 0.68 -10.64 2.25
CA GLN A 155 0.41 -11.09 0.89
C GLN A 155 1.64 -10.93 -0.02
N TYR A 156 2.34 -9.79 0.07
CA TYR A 156 3.50 -9.49 -0.78
C TYR A 156 4.80 -10.13 -0.28
N PHE A 157 4.94 -10.32 1.03
CA PHE A 157 6.14 -10.83 1.72
C PHE A 157 5.79 -11.99 2.67
N PRO A 158 5.29 -13.13 2.17
CA PRO A 158 4.81 -14.23 3.00
C PRO A 158 5.90 -14.90 3.87
N SER A 159 7.17 -14.71 3.54
CA SER A 159 8.31 -15.21 4.30
C SER A 159 8.75 -14.29 5.46
N ILE A 160 8.18 -13.09 5.56
CA ILE A 160 8.52 -12.11 6.58
C ILE A 160 7.34 -12.01 7.56
N PRO A 161 7.44 -12.55 8.78
CA PRO A 161 6.37 -12.43 9.77
C PRO A 161 6.12 -10.96 10.12
N PHE A 162 4.96 -10.43 9.72
CA PHE A 162 4.65 -9.02 9.92
C PHE A 162 3.24 -8.82 10.48
N THR A 163 3.16 -7.94 11.48
CA THR A 163 1.91 -7.40 12.04
C THR A 163 2.15 -5.94 12.35
N ALA A 164 1.55 -5.04 11.59
CA ALA A 164 1.75 -3.61 11.77
C ALA A 164 1.29 -3.18 13.17
N THR A 165 2.16 -2.49 13.91
CA THR A 165 1.83 -1.86 15.19
C THR A 165 1.61 -0.35 15.03
N TRP A 166 2.10 0.20 13.93
CA TRP A 166 2.03 1.63 13.63
C TRP A 166 2.08 1.88 12.12
N ALA A 167 1.43 2.95 11.67
CA ALA A 167 1.59 3.46 10.33
C ALA A 167 1.55 4.99 10.28
N PHE A 168 2.16 5.55 9.24
CA PHE A 168 2.02 6.94 8.83
C PHE A 168 1.55 6.99 7.39
N VAL A 169 0.47 7.72 7.11
CA VAL A 169 -0.09 7.88 5.76
C VAL A 169 0.06 9.35 5.38
N ALA A 170 0.61 9.61 4.18
CA ALA A 170 0.69 10.95 3.59
C ALA A 170 0.18 10.89 2.15
N THR A 171 -0.77 11.75 1.79
CA THR A 171 -1.40 11.78 0.47
C THR A 171 -1.31 13.17 -0.12
N TRP A 172 -0.78 13.27 -1.32
CA TRP A 172 -0.87 14.45 -2.18
C TRP A 172 -2.03 14.19 -3.12
N ASP A 173 -3.12 14.92 -2.95
CA ASP A 173 -4.37 14.70 -3.66
C ASP A 173 -4.62 15.81 -4.67
N HIS A 174 -4.60 15.47 -5.95
CA HIS A 174 -4.85 16.36 -7.08
C HIS A 174 -3.94 17.60 -7.08
N VAL A 175 -2.67 17.45 -6.67
CA VAL A 175 -1.73 18.56 -6.55
C VAL A 175 -1.27 19.05 -7.91
N ALA A 176 -1.31 20.37 -8.12
CA ALA A 176 -0.82 21.02 -9.33
C ALA A 176 0.71 21.18 -9.30
N TYR A 177 1.31 21.38 -10.47
CA TYR A 177 2.72 21.75 -10.59
C TYR A 177 2.91 23.28 -10.57
N TYR A 178 4.11 23.73 -10.21
CA TYR A 178 4.46 25.14 -10.15
C TYR A 178 4.25 25.88 -11.48
N ASP A 179 3.67 27.09 -11.39
CA ASP A 179 3.24 27.95 -12.51
C ASP A 179 2.37 27.21 -13.56
N SER A 180 1.57 26.25 -13.10
CA SER A 180 0.60 25.56 -13.95
C SER A 180 -0.45 26.52 -14.52
N ARG A 181 -0.66 26.42 -15.84
CA ARG A 181 -1.74 27.07 -16.60
C ARG A 181 -2.75 26.05 -17.11
N SER A 182 -2.88 24.93 -16.39
CA SER A 182 -3.80 23.83 -16.68
C SER A 182 -4.57 23.41 -15.43
N ASN A 183 -5.54 22.52 -15.59
CA ASN A 183 -6.27 21.88 -14.49
C ASN A 183 -5.72 20.48 -14.15
N LYS A 184 -4.47 20.19 -14.54
CA LYS A 184 -3.85 18.90 -14.27
C LYS A 184 -3.44 18.79 -12.81
N GLY A 185 -3.66 17.61 -12.22
CA GLY A 185 -3.30 17.33 -10.84
C GLY A 185 -2.83 15.89 -10.68
N ASN A 186 -1.82 15.70 -9.83
CA ASN A 186 -1.32 14.38 -9.47
C ASN A 186 -1.95 13.93 -8.14
N THR A 187 -2.38 12.67 -8.05
CA THR A 187 -2.78 12.01 -6.80
C THR A 187 -1.89 10.80 -6.51
N PHE A 188 -1.11 10.88 -5.43
CA PHE A 188 -0.21 9.82 -4.96
C PHE A 188 -0.11 9.79 -3.44
N GLN A 189 0.33 8.66 -2.88
CA GLN A 189 0.34 8.43 -1.44
C GLN A 189 1.58 7.63 -1.02
N ALA A 190 2.12 7.98 0.15
CA ALA A 190 3.06 7.15 0.89
C ALA A 190 2.38 6.59 2.14
N ALA A 191 2.70 5.34 2.48
CA ALA A 191 2.50 4.81 3.82
C ALA A 191 3.82 4.23 4.36
N LEU A 192 4.23 4.70 5.54
CA LEU A 192 5.30 4.11 6.34
C LEU A 192 4.65 3.20 7.36
N THR A 193 5.17 1.99 7.59
CA THR A 193 4.62 1.09 8.62
C THR A 193 5.71 0.26 9.26
N THR A 194 5.53 -0.08 10.53
CA THR A 194 6.48 -0.92 11.27
C THR A 194 5.77 -1.82 12.27
N ASN A 195 6.42 -2.93 12.61
CA ASN A 195 6.11 -3.77 13.77
C ASN A 195 7.17 -3.61 14.89
N THR A 196 7.93 -2.51 14.86
CA THR A 196 9.12 -2.16 15.67
C THR A 196 10.41 -2.91 15.36
N LYS A 197 10.38 -3.93 14.49
CA LYS A 197 11.57 -4.67 14.04
C LYS A 197 11.80 -4.56 12.54
N THR A 198 10.70 -4.63 11.80
CA THR A 198 10.65 -4.59 10.34
C THR A 198 9.84 -3.38 9.93
N SER A 199 10.38 -2.61 8.99
CA SER A 199 9.75 -1.40 8.47
C SER A 199 9.50 -1.54 6.99
N PHE A 200 8.34 -1.08 6.54
CA PHE A 200 7.98 -1.04 5.13
C PHE A 200 7.62 0.39 4.69
N VAL A 201 7.94 0.68 3.43
CA VAL A 201 7.43 1.82 2.68
C VAL A 201 6.48 1.29 1.61
N ILE A 202 5.28 1.85 1.53
CA ILE A 202 4.28 1.58 0.50
C ILE A 202 4.04 2.89 -0.26
N LEU A 203 4.20 2.87 -1.57
CA LEU A 203 3.96 4.01 -2.46
C LEU A 203 2.81 3.64 -3.39
N ASN A 204 1.80 4.51 -3.47
CA ASN A 204 0.61 4.30 -4.28
C ASN A 204 0.42 5.48 -5.24
N TYR A 205 0.13 5.20 -6.51
CA TYR A 205 -0.02 6.18 -7.59
C TYR A 205 -1.40 6.03 -8.24
N LYS A 206 -2.31 6.96 -7.96
CA LYS A 206 -3.70 6.88 -8.44
C LYS A 206 -3.88 7.57 -9.79
N ASP A 207 -3.37 8.79 -9.93
CA ASP A 207 -3.45 9.57 -11.15
C ASP A 207 -2.21 10.46 -11.27
N ILE A 208 -1.53 10.40 -12.40
CA ILE A 208 -0.30 11.17 -12.67
C ILE A 208 -0.46 11.80 -14.06
N GLN A 209 -0.61 13.12 -14.08
CA GLN A 209 -0.97 13.91 -15.25
C GLN A 209 0.11 14.88 -15.69
N TRP A 210 1.13 15.09 -14.84
CA TRP A 210 2.28 15.96 -15.08
C TRP A 210 3.55 15.36 -14.47
N THR A 211 4.71 15.71 -15.03
CA THR A 211 6.04 15.26 -14.58
C THR A 211 6.89 16.38 -13.98
N THR A 212 6.68 17.63 -14.39
CA THR A 212 7.65 18.70 -14.16
C THR A 212 6.97 20.07 -14.00
N GLY A 213 7.38 20.83 -12.97
CA GLY A 213 7.00 22.24 -12.81
C GLY A 213 7.80 23.19 -13.71
N VAL A 214 7.29 24.41 -13.92
CA VAL A 214 7.88 25.35 -14.89
C VAL A 214 9.30 25.78 -14.51
N ALA A 215 9.59 25.97 -13.22
CA ALA A 215 10.95 26.31 -12.75
C ALA A 215 11.95 25.18 -13.00
N SER A 216 11.47 23.93 -13.08
CA SER A 216 12.24 22.75 -13.47
C SER A 216 12.32 22.53 -14.99
N GLY A 217 11.84 23.47 -15.80
CA GLY A 217 11.85 23.42 -17.26
C GLY A 217 10.63 22.72 -17.90
N GLY A 218 9.57 22.48 -17.13
CA GLY A 218 8.32 21.92 -17.62
C GLY A 218 7.52 22.93 -18.45
N ASP A 219 6.72 22.44 -19.41
CA ASP A 219 5.80 23.28 -20.16
C ASP A 219 4.60 23.73 -19.29
N PRO A 220 4.24 25.02 -19.27
CA PRO A 220 3.22 25.55 -18.36
C PRO A 220 1.81 25.00 -18.60
N LYS A 221 1.50 24.42 -19.78
CA LYS A 221 0.15 23.90 -20.11
C LYS A 221 0.04 22.38 -19.94
N THR A 222 1.15 21.67 -20.05
CA THR A 222 1.16 20.21 -20.03
C THR A 222 1.83 19.65 -18.78
N GLY A 223 2.74 20.39 -18.15
CA GLY A 223 3.56 19.94 -17.03
C GLY A 223 4.56 18.85 -17.43
N LEU A 224 4.99 18.82 -18.70
CA LEU A 224 5.91 17.82 -19.27
C LEU A 224 7.23 18.48 -19.74
N GLY A 225 8.29 17.68 -19.87
CA GLY A 225 9.63 18.11 -20.28
C GLY A 225 10.53 18.49 -19.09
N GLY A 226 11.63 19.20 -19.34
CA GLY A 226 12.51 19.71 -18.28
C GLY A 226 13.21 18.62 -17.47
N THR A 227 13.22 18.77 -16.14
CA THR A 227 13.69 17.77 -15.17
C THR A 227 12.49 17.09 -14.49
N PRO A 228 12.10 15.89 -14.94
CA PRO A 228 10.97 15.16 -14.38
C PRO A 228 11.13 14.82 -12.90
N ALA A 229 10.00 14.62 -12.24
CA ALA A 229 9.91 14.20 -10.85
C ALA A 229 10.71 12.93 -10.56
N HIS A 230 11.08 12.78 -9.28
CA HIS A 230 11.86 11.66 -8.78
C HIS A 230 11.00 10.80 -7.85
N ALA A 231 10.79 9.53 -8.17
CA ALA A 231 10.12 8.56 -7.32
C ALA A 231 11.12 7.50 -6.79
N GLY A 232 11.15 7.32 -5.47
CA GLY A 232 12.14 6.46 -4.83
C GLY A 232 12.43 6.85 -3.38
N PHE A 233 13.64 6.57 -2.92
CA PHE A 233 14.10 6.96 -1.60
C PHE A 233 15.63 6.98 -1.51
N ASN A 234 16.15 7.79 -0.57
CA ASN A 234 17.57 7.99 -0.31
C ASN A 234 17.82 7.82 1.20
N SER A 235 18.76 6.96 1.59
CA SER A 235 19.09 6.69 3.00
C SER A 235 19.87 7.82 3.68
N GLY A 236 20.49 8.71 2.91
CA GLY A 236 21.38 9.74 3.43
C GLY A 236 22.79 9.26 3.79
N ASP A 237 23.17 8.03 3.45
CA ASP A 237 24.54 7.50 3.64
C ASP A 237 25.39 7.50 2.35
N GLU A 238 24.89 8.15 1.29
CA GLU A 238 25.48 8.21 -0.06
C GLU A 238 25.56 6.87 -0.82
N THR A 239 25.20 5.75 -0.19
CA THR A 239 25.33 4.40 -0.76
C THR A 239 23.98 3.74 -1.03
N ASN A 240 23.03 3.89 -0.11
CA ASN A 240 21.76 3.18 -0.14
C ASN A 240 20.64 4.09 -0.66
N TYR A 241 20.12 3.74 -1.83
CA TYR A 241 19.00 4.46 -2.45
C TYR A 241 18.25 3.52 -3.39
N TYR A 242 17.06 3.95 -3.79
CA TYR A 242 16.29 3.27 -4.83
C TYR A 242 15.63 4.27 -5.75
N ASN A 243 15.72 4.03 -7.05
CA ASN A 243 14.98 4.75 -8.08
C ASN A 243 13.90 3.82 -8.64
N ILE A 244 12.63 4.23 -8.57
CA ILE A 244 11.58 3.50 -9.29
C ILE A 244 11.86 3.61 -10.80
N PRO A 245 11.69 2.54 -11.59
CA PRO A 245 11.83 2.58 -13.04
C PRO A 245 11.07 3.75 -13.69
N GLY A 246 11.76 4.51 -14.52
CA GLY A 246 11.24 5.73 -15.16
C GLY A 246 11.42 7.01 -14.34
N SER A 247 11.81 6.92 -13.07
CA SER A 247 12.11 8.08 -12.22
C SER A 247 13.11 9.03 -12.89
N ARG A 248 12.89 10.35 -12.75
CA ARG A 248 13.71 11.41 -13.36
C ARG A 248 13.79 11.40 -14.88
N THR A 249 12.87 10.69 -15.54
CA THR A 249 12.68 10.68 -17.00
C THR A 249 11.21 10.89 -17.34
N ASP A 250 10.91 11.21 -18.60
CA ASP A 250 9.53 11.37 -19.07
C ASP A 250 8.68 10.11 -18.86
N ALA A 251 9.31 8.93 -18.73
CA ALA A 251 8.64 7.66 -18.49
C ALA A 251 7.96 7.58 -17.11
N ILE A 252 8.29 8.46 -16.15
CA ILE A 252 7.66 8.49 -14.82
C ILE A 252 6.14 8.73 -14.90
N ILE A 253 5.65 9.34 -15.98
CA ILE A 253 4.21 9.52 -16.20
C ILE A 253 3.44 8.19 -16.18
N ASN A 254 4.09 7.06 -16.50
CA ASN A 254 3.49 5.73 -16.56
C ASN A 254 3.50 4.98 -15.21
N ILE A 255 3.95 5.60 -14.12
CA ILE A 255 4.15 4.95 -12.81
C ILE A 255 2.86 4.36 -12.21
N THR A 256 1.69 4.84 -12.64
CA THR A 256 0.37 4.29 -12.27
C THR A 256 0.12 2.87 -12.81
N THR A 257 0.90 2.43 -13.79
CA THR A 257 0.75 1.11 -14.43
C THR A 257 1.85 0.11 -14.03
N THR A 258 2.90 0.58 -13.36
CA THR A 258 4.05 -0.23 -12.95
C THR A 258 3.95 -0.64 -11.48
N SER A 259 4.67 -1.70 -11.08
CA SER A 259 4.62 -2.26 -9.73
C SER A 259 5.75 -3.25 -9.49
N ASN A 260 6.19 -3.42 -8.24
CA ASN A 260 7.02 -4.56 -7.81
C ASN A 260 6.24 -5.65 -7.04
N VAL A 261 4.94 -5.47 -6.83
CA VAL A 261 4.06 -6.41 -6.10
C VAL A 261 2.87 -6.89 -6.93
N ASN A 262 2.93 -6.71 -8.26
CA ASN A 262 1.87 -7.06 -9.21
C ASN A 262 0.51 -6.38 -8.94
N VAL A 263 0.53 -5.20 -8.33
CA VAL A 263 -0.65 -4.34 -8.15
C VAL A 263 -0.34 -3.01 -8.83
N PRO A 264 -0.94 -2.70 -10.01
CA PRO A 264 -0.63 -1.49 -10.77
C PRO A 264 -0.67 -0.22 -9.91
N GLY A 265 0.38 0.58 -9.99
CA GLY A 265 0.52 1.82 -9.24
C GLY A 265 0.89 1.60 -7.77
N ARG A 266 1.17 0.38 -7.32
CA ARG A 266 1.65 0.11 -5.95
C ARG A 266 3.08 -0.42 -5.96
N TRP A 267 3.90 0.18 -5.12
CA TRP A 267 5.28 -0.23 -4.85
C TRP A 267 5.48 -0.45 -3.36
N VAL A 268 6.11 -1.55 -2.96
CA VAL A 268 6.30 -1.90 -1.55
C VAL A 268 7.72 -2.37 -1.29
N PHE A 269 8.36 -1.83 -0.26
CA PHE A 269 9.76 -2.10 0.05
C PHE A 269 9.93 -2.36 1.54
N GLN A 270 10.66 -3.40 1.90
CA GLN A 270 11.24 -3.52 3.23
C GLN A 270 12.44 -2.55 3.31
N VAL A 271 12.49 -1.72 4.35
CA VAL A 271 13.47 -0.61 4.42
C VAL A 271 14.22 -0.53 5.75
N ASN A 272 14.01 -1.45 6.70
CA ASN A 272 14.73 -1.43 7.98
C ASN A 272 16.18 -1.96 7.87
N GLU A 273 16.48 -2.78 6.87
CA GLU A 273 17.81 -3.38 6.65
C GLU A 273 18.66 -2.52 5.70
N LEU A 274 19.98 -2.75 5.71
CA LEU A 274 20.92 -2.04 4.84
C LEU A 274 20.80 -2.46 3.37
N GLU A 275 20.35 -3.69 3.10
CA GLU A 275 20.08 -4.19 1.74
C GLU A 275 18.58 -4.23 1.45
N LEU A 276 18.18 -3.80 0.25
CA LEU A 276 16.80 -3.91 -0.21
C LEU A 276 16.49 -5.35 -0.64
N ILE A 277 15.64 -6.03 0.11
CA ILE A 277 15.10 -7.33 -0.28
C ILE A 277 13.88 -7.12 -1.19
N GLY A 278 13.93 -7.61 -2.43
CA GLY A 278 12.79 -7.62 -3.37
C GLY A 278 12.93 -6.81 -4.68
N VAL A 279 14.14 -6.43 -5.08
CA VAL A 279 14.38 -5.70 -6.35
C VAL A 279 14.75 -6.67 -7.49
N PRO A 280 14.01 -6.70 -8.62
CA PRO A 280 14.57 -7.18 -9.89
C PRO A 280 15.61 -6.17 -10.39
N THR A 281 16.85 -6.62 -10.58
CA THR A 281 17.95 -5.86 -11.18
C THR A 281 17.73 -5.69 -12.68
N GLU A 282 16.74 -4.93 -13.13
CA GLU A 282 16.80 -4.38 -14.48
C GLU A 282 17.48 -3.01 -14.43
N VAL A 283 18.77 -3.05 -14.75
CA VAL A 283 19.57 -1.90 -15.15
C VAL A 283 18.81 -1.20 -16.28
N PRO A 284 18.64 0.14 -16.25
CA PRO A 284 18.08 0.85 -17.39
C PRO A 284 18.88 0.49 -18.63
N HIS A 285 18.23 -0.10 -19.64
CA HIS A 285 18.81 -0.17 -20.96
C HIS A 285 19.01 1.28 -21.41
N ALA A 286 20.24 1.76 -21.35
CA ALA A 286 20.63 2.98 -22.04
C ALA A 286 20.14 2.82 -23.48
N ALA A 287 19.32 3.76 -23.95
CA ALA A 287 18.87 3.78 -25.32
C ALA A 287 20.11 3.64 -26.21
N ALA A 288 20.17 2.55 -26.97
CA ALA A 288 21.27 2.29 -27.87
C ALA A 288 21.46 3.53 -28.75
N ASP A 289 22.66 4.09 -28.72
CA ASP A 289 23.13 5.17 -29.59
C ASP A 289 22.87 4.73 -31.04
N LYS A 290 21.74 5.17 -31.62
CA LYS A 290 21.47 5.04 -33.05
C LYS A 290 22.22 6.14 -33.79
N ARG A 291 23.54 6.15 -33.64
CA ARG A 291 24.45 6.67 -34.65
C ARG A 291 25.07 5.48 -35.35
N CYS A 292 24.48 5.11 -36.49
CA CYS A 292 25.21 4.63 -37.66
C CYS A 292 24.30 4.35 -38.86
N TRP A 293 24.64 5.01 -39.97
CA TRP A 293 24.32 4.74 -41.39
C TRP A 293 22.96 5.18 -41.95
N LEU A 294 22.88 6.44 -42.41
CA LEU A 294 22.97 6.80 -43.84
C LEU A 294 23.30 8.30 -43.98
#